data_AF-A0A645BGJ0-F1
#
_entry.id   AF-A0A645BGJ0-F1
#
_cell.length_a   1.000
_cell.length_b   1.000
_cell.length_c   1.000
_cell.angle_alpha   90.00
_cell.angle_beta   90.00
_cell.angle_gamma   90.00
#
_symmetry.space_group_name_H-M   'P 1'
#
loop_
_entity.id
_entity.type
_entity.pdbx_description
1 polymer ?
#
loop_
_entity_poly.entity_id
_entity_poly.type
_entity_poly.pdbx_seq_one_letter_code
_entity_poly.pdbx_strand_id
1 'polypeptide(L)' 'MPDSIFPTLINLAQKHLKKIKGANKGAYVNLDRQLIKLTNTIDNGYPTHLSLHDQGIFQLGYYHQTQKRYEKKQEGINHD' A
#
# COMPACT_ATOMS: atom_id res chain seq x y z
N MET A 1 -10.17 -14.34 1.75
CA MET A 1 -11.02 -13.24 2.22
C MET A 1 -10.12 -12.12 2.74
N PRO A 2 -10.55 -10.85 2.72
CA PRO A 2 -9.71 -9.73 3.17
C PRO A 2 -9.14 -9.95 4.57
N ASP A 3 -9.98 -10.30 5.54
CA ASP A 3 -9.60 -10.63 6.92
C ASP A 3 -8.52 -11.70 7.06
N SER A 4 -8.48 -12.69 6.18
CA SER A 4 -7.48 -13.77 6.23
C SER A 4 -6.18 -13.40 5.50
N ILE A 5 -6.24 -12.63 4.42
CA ILE A 5 -5.07 -12.35 3.58
C ILE A 5 -4.32 -11.08 3.99
N PHE A 6 -5.01 -10.01 4.38
CA PHE A 6 -4.39 -8.73 4.72
C PHE A 6 -3.41 -8.83 5.90
N PRO A 7 -3.69 -9.56 7.00
CA PRO A 7 -2.71 -9.75 8.06
C PRO A 7 -1.40 -10.35 7.56
N THR A 8 -1.48 -11.32 6.66
CA THR A 8 -0.30 -11.94 6.03
C THR A 8 0.46 -10.93 5.16
N LEU A 9 -0.25 -10.15 4.34
CA LEU A 9 0.36 -9.11 3.50
C LEU A 9 1.05 -8.02 4.33
N ILE A 10 0.42 -7.55 5.41
CA ILE A 10 1.00 -6.54 6.30
C ILE A 10 2.26 -7.08 6.98
N ASN A 11 2.24 -8.33 7.45
CA ASN A 11 3.41 -8.97 8.04
C ASN A 11 4.59 -9.07 7.05
N LEU A 12 4.32 -9.44 5.80
CA LEU A 12 5.34 -9.46 4.74
C LEU A 12 5.85 -8.05 4.45
N ALA A 13 4.96 -7.07 4.29
CA ALA A 13 5.31 -5.68 4.05
C ALA A 13 6.22 -5.12 5.16
N GLN A 14 5.91 -5.39 6.43
CA GLN A 14 6.74 -4.99 7.57
C GLN A 14 8.15 -5.62 7.54
N LYS A 15 8.26 -6.90 7.16
CA LYS A 15 9.57 -7.56 6.98
C LYS A 15 10.39 -6.89 5.87
N HIS A 16 9.76 -6.56 4.74
CA HIS A 16 10.40 -5.83 3.66
C HIS A 16 10.81 -4.41 4.07
N LEU A 17 9.95 -3.68 4.78
CA LEU A 17 10.26 -2.34 5.32
C LEU A 17 11.47 -2.35 6.25
N LYS A 18 11.60 -3.36 7.13
CA LYS A 18 12.77 -3.54 7.99
C LYS A 18 14.06 -3.70 7.18
N LYS A 19 14.02 -4.47 6.08
CA LYS A 19 15.16 -4.61 5.16
C LYS A 19 15.50 -3.28 4.47
N ILE A 20 14.48 -2.57 3.97
CA ILE A 20 14.65 -1.26 3.31
C ILE A 20 15.24 -0.24 4.28
N LYS A 21 14.84 -0.23 5.56
CA LYS A 21 15.37 0.69 6.57
C LYS A 21 16.89 0.66 6.67
N GLY A 22 17.51 -0.52 6.51
CA GLY A 22 18.97 -0.68 6.51
C GLY A 22 19.65 -0.20 5.22
N ALA A 23 18.96 -0.26 4.08
CA ALA A 23 19.53 0.10 2.77
C ALA A 23 19.22 1.54 2.33
N ASN A 24 18.03 2.05 2.65
CA ASN A 24 17.55 3.37 2.26
C ASN A 24 16.51 3.88 3.28
N LYS A 25 16.98 4.70 4.23
CA LYS A 25 16.15 5.29 5.29
C LYS A 25 15.04 6.20 4.75
N GLY A 26 15.31 6.96 3.69
CA GLY A 26 14.32 7.86 3.07
C GLY A 26 13.15 7.10 2.45
N ALA A 27 13.45 6.04 1.69
CA ALA A 27 12.44 5.15 1.12
C ALA A 27 11.62 4.46 2.22
N TYR A 28 12.28 3.99 3.31
CA TYR A 28 11.59 3.43 4.46
C TYR A 28 10.58 4.42 5.06
N VAL A 29 11.00 5.64 5.41
CA VAL A 29 10.10 6.65 6.02
C VAL A 29 8.90 6.97 5.12
N ASN A 30 9.12 7.07 3.81
CA ASN A 30 8.05 7.37 2.86
C ASN A 30 7.03 6.24 2.71
N LEU A 31 7.49 4.99 2.69
CA LEU A 31 6.61 3.82 2.56
C LEU A 31 5.88 3.52 3.88
N ASP A 32 6.59 3.61 5.01
CA ASP A 32 6.03 3.40 6.36
C ASP A 32 4.93 4.43 6.66
N ARG A 33 5.16 5.71 6.34
CA ARG A 33 4.14 6.76 6.49
C ARG A 33 2.90 6.49 5.64
N GLN A 34 3.07 6.04 4.39
CA GLN A 34 1.95 5.68 3.53
C GLN A 34 1.15 4.51 4.10
N LEU A 35 1.83 3.48 4.59
CA LEU A 35 1.20 2.32 5.20
C LEU A 35 0.39 2.71 6.43
N ILE A 36 1.00 3.44 7.37
CA ILE A 36 0.32 3.91 8.60
C ILE A 36 -0.89 4.78 8.26
N LYS A 37 -0.75 5.72 7.31
CA LYS A 37 -1.86 6.58 6.90
C LYS A 37 -3.06 5.76 6.41
N LEU A 38 -2.82 4.74 5.57
CA LEU A 38 -3.89 3.89 5.03
C LEU A 38 -4.48 2.96 6.09
N THR A 39 -3.67 2.36 6.96
CA THR A 39 -4.19 1.49 8.01
C THR A 39 -4.98 2.28 9.06
N ASN A 40 -4.62 3.53 9.32
CA ASN A 40 -5.36 4.41 10.24
C ASN A 40 -6.74 4.83 9.72
N THR A 41 -7.03 4.67 8.42
CA THR A 41 -8.38 4.94 7.90
C THR A 41 -9.31 3.72 7.98
N ILE A 42 -8.82 2.59 8.48
CA ILE A 42 -9.58 1.34 8.59
C ILE A 42 -9.92 1.12 10.08
N ASP A 43 -11.11 1.56 10.49
CA ASP A 43 -11.48 1.57 11.91
C ASP A 43 -12.01 0.21 12.41
N ASN A 44 -12.77 -0.50 11.58
CA ASN A 44 -13.54 -1.68 12.01
C ASN A 44 -12.84 -3.02 11.67
N GLY A 45 -11.55 -2.98 11.35
CA GLY A 45 -10.79 -4.13 10.87
C GLY A 45 -11.11 -4.50 9.41
N TYR A 46 -10.52 -5.60 8.94
CA TYR A 46 -10.75 -6.09 7.58
C TYR A 46 -12.04 -6.93 7.54
N PRO A 47 -12.92 -6.71 6.54
CA PRO A 47 -14.16 -7.47 6.43
C PRO A 47 -13.90 -8.91 6.01
N THR A 48 -14.72 -9.85 6.50
CA THR A 48 -14.65 -11.25 6.05
C THR A 48 -15.06 -11.40 4.61
N HIS A 49 -16.03 -10.63 4.10
CA HIS A 49 -16.38 -10.64 2.67
C HIS A 49 -16.59 -9.22 2.15
N LEU A 50 -16.26 -8.99 0.88
CA LEU A 50 -16.64 -7.79 0.14
C LEU A 50 -17.74 -8.14 -0.85
N SER A 51 -18.73 -7.25 -1.02
CA SER A 51 -19.70 -7.38 -2.10
C SER A 51 -19.00 -7.29 -3.47
N LEU A 52 -19.65 -7.76 -4.56
CA LEU A 52 -19.09 -7.61 -5.91
C LEU A 52 -18.81 -6.14 -6.26
N HIS A 53 -19.66 -5.23 -5.79
CA HIS A 53 -19.49 -3.79 -5.97
C HIS A 53 -18.21 -3.30 -5.26
N ASP A 54 -18.02 -3.66 -3.99
CA ASP A 54 -16.84 -3.24 -3.22
C ASP A 54 -15.56 -3.88 -3.73
N GLN A 55 -15.63 -5.11 -4.28
CA GLN A 55 -14.50 -5.73 -4.99
C GLN A 55 -14.08 -4.89 -6.20
N GLY A 56 -15.04 -4.41 -6.98
CA GLY A 56 -14.79 -3.50 -8.11
C GLY A 56 -14.16 -2.17 -7.67
N ILE A 57 -14.66 -1.57 -6.59
CA ILE A 57 -14.07 -0.34 -6.00
C ILE A 57 -12.64 -0.60 -5.55
N PHE A 58 -12.38 -1.71 -4.86
CA PHE A 58 -11.04 -2.07 -4.40
C PHE A 58 -10.07 -2.24 -5.57
N GLN A 59 -10.49 -2.94 -6.63
CA GLN A 59 -9.69 -3.14 -7.84
C GLN A 59 -9.37 -1.81 -8.53
N LEU A 60 -10.36 -0.92 -8.69
CA LEU A 60 -10.14 0.41 -9.26
C LEU A 60 -9.16 1.23 -8.42
N GLY A 61 -9.34 1.24 -7.10
CA GLY A 61 -8.42 1.89 -6.16
C GLY A 61 -6.97 1.38 -6.30
N TYR A 62 -6.78 0.07 -6.46
CA TYR A 62 -5.48 -0.53 -6.69
C TYR A 62 -4.80 -0.01 -7.97
N TYR A 63 -5.54 0.05 -9.08
CA TYR A 63 -4.98 0.54 -10.35
C TYR A 63 -4.74 2.05 -10.32
N HIS A 64 -5.60 2.84 -9.67
CA HIS A 64 -5.35 4.28 -9.46
C HIS A 64 -4.06 4.54 -8.66
N GLN A 65 -3.82 3.78 -7.58
CA GLN A 65 -2.59 3.91 -6.78
C GLN A 65 -1.36 3.46 -7.57
N THR A 66 -1.51 2.42 -8.39
CA THR A 66 -0.44 1.92 -9.27
C THR A 66 -0.06 2.96 -10.32
N GLN A 67 -1.04 3.55 -11.01
CA GLN A 67 -0.83 4.58 -12.02
C GLN A 67 -0.09 5.79 -11.44
N LYS A 68 -0.58 6.35 -10.32
CA LYS A 68 0.06 7.49 -9.62
C LYS A 68 1.53 7.23 -9.25
N ARG A 69 1.88 5.98 -8.91
CA ARG A 69 3.27 5.60 -8.60
C ARG A 69 4.17 5.68 -9.83
N TYR A 70 3.67 5.33 -11.02
CA TYR A 70 4.43 5.38 -12.26
C TYR A 70 4.52 6.80 -12.83
N GLU A 71 3.47 7.61 -12.70
CA GLU A 71 3.49 9.04 -13.08
C GLU A 71 4.59 9.80 -12.33
N LYS A 72 4.63 9.65 -11.00
CA LYS A 72 5.69 10.25 -10.18
C LYS A 72 7.11 9.78 -10.56
N LYS A 73 7.24 8.54 -11.04
CA LYS A 73 8.53 8.01 -11.50
C LYS A 73 8.94 8.67 -12.82
N GLN A 74 8.00 8.95 -13.72
CA GLN A 74 8.27 9.62 -14.99
C GLN A 74 8.63 11.10 -14.80
N GLU A 75 7.94 11.81 -13.89
CA GLU A 75 8.27 13.22 -13.57
C GLU A 75 9.71 13.39 -13.07
N GLY A 76 10.20 12.47 -12.24
CA GLY A 76 11.58 12.48 -11.76
C GLY A 76 12.64 12.09 -12.78
N ILE A 77 12.26 11.50 -13.93
CA ILE A 77 13.18 11.18 -15.05
C ILE A 77 13.30 12.37 -16.01
N ASN A 78 12.26 13.22 -16.09
CA ASN A 78 12.18 14.32 -17.06
C ASN A 78 12.68 15.67 -16.50
N HIS A 79 13.25 15.69 -15.29
CA HIS A 79 13.69 16.92 -14.60
C HIS A 79 15.17 16.93 -14.22
N ASP A 80 15.97 16.03 -14.80
CA ASP A 80 17.44 16.02 -14.75
C ASP A 80 18.03 16.51 -16.08
#